data_AF-A0A3N5PYY2-F1
#
_entry.id   AF-A0A3N5PYY2-F1
#
_cell.length_a   1.000
_cell.length_b   1.000
_cell.length_c   1.000
_cell.angle_alpha   90.00
_cell.angle_beta   90.00
_cell.angle_gamma   90.00
#
_symmetry.space_group_name_H-M   'P 1'
#
loop_
_entity.id
_entity.type
_entity.pdbx_description
1 polymer ?
#
loop_
_entity_poly.entity_id
_entity_poly.type
_entity_poly.pdbx_seq_one_letter_code
_entity_poly.pdbx_strand_id
1 'polypeptide(L)'
;MVRRAVKFLNSILIIVVILFIYHCANQLPPGGGEVDKIPPRITEIYPPDGTLNYGEDYFEIEFSEYVDKRSVKEAIFISPATEGNISLDWSGKSVTVNFPGKLRENTTYNITIGTDAA
;
A
#
# COMPACT_ATOMS: atom_id res chain seq x y z
N MET A 1 69.01 28.47 -20.05
CA MET A 1 67.60 28.77 -20.37
C MET A 1 66.74 27.50 -20.57
N VAL A 2 67.18 26.54 -21.39
CA VAL A 2 66.42 25.33 -21.79
C VAL A 2 65.91 24.46 -20.62
N ARG A 3 66.73 24.18 -19.59
CA ARG A 3 66.33 23.32 -18.45
C ARG A 3 65.19 23.91 -17.60
N ARG A 4 65.01 25.23 -17.61
CA ARG A 4 63.93 25.91 -16.87
C ARG A 4 62.61 25.81 -17.64
N ALA A 5 62.66 25.88 -18.97
CA ALA A 5 61.51 25.70 -19.86
C ALA A 5 60.99 24.25 -19.84
N VAL A 6 61.87 23.24 -19.84
CA VAL A 6 61.45 21.82 -19.76
C VAL A 6 60.79 21.50 -18.41
N LYS A 7 61.31 22.04 -17.31
CA LYS A 7 60.67 21.88 -15.98
C LYS A 7 59.29 22.54 -15.92
N PHE A 8 59.14 23.72 -16.53
CA PHE A 8 57.87 24.44 -16.59
C PHE A 8 56.83 23.68 -17.45
N LEU A 9 57.24 23.14 -18.60
CA LEU A 9 56.38 22.34 -19.47
C LEU A 9 55.93 21.03 -18.80
N ASN A 10 56.82 20.38 -18.04
CA ASN A 10 56.50 19.18 -17.28
C ASN A 10 55.53 19.46 -16.12
N SER A 11 55.68 20.59 -15.42
CA SER A 11 54.73 21.02 -14.39
C SER A 11 53.33 21.30 -14.96
N ILE A 12 53.24 21.93 -16.14
CA ILE A 12 51.95 22.15 -16.82
C ILE A 12 51.31 20.82 -17.21
N LEU A 13 52.08 19.87 -17.76
CA LEU A 13 51.57 18.56 -18.14
C LEU A 13 50.99 17.80 -16.94
N ILE A 14 51.68 17.83 -15.80
CA ILE A 14 51.22 17.18 -14.56
C ILE A 14 49.90 17.81 -14.07
N ILE A 15 49.77 19.14 -14.12
CA ILE A 15 48.54 19.83 -13.71
C ILE A 15 47.37 19.47 -14.63
N VAL A 16 47.61 19.39 -15.95
CA VAL A 16 46.59 19.00 -16.93
C VAL A 16 46.12 17.57 -16.67
N VAL A 17 47.04 16.63 -16.41
CA VAL A 17 46.70 15.25 -16.09
C VAL A 17 45.87 15.15 -14.80
N ILE A 18 46.20 15.93 -13.77
CA ILE A 18 45.44 15.98 -12.51
C ILE A 18 44.01 16.51 -12.73
N LEU A 19 43.82 17.47 -13.64
CA LEU A 19 42.49 18.00 -13.97
C LEU A 19 41.61 16.96 -14.72
N PHE A 20 42.20 16.10 -15.55
CA PHE A 20 41.46 15.07 -16.28
C PHE A 20 41.02 13.89 -15.40
N ILE A 21 41.73 13.60 -14.30
CA ILE A 21 41.36 12.52 -13.36
C ILE A 21 40.36 12.97 -12.28
N TYR A 22 40.02 14.26 -12.23
CA TYR A 22 39.11 14.85 -11.23
C TYR A 22 37.63 14.78 -11.62
N HIS A 23 37.19 13.69 -12.26
CA HIS A 23 35.77 13.46 -12.52
C HIS A 23 35.09 12.76 -11.33
N CYS A 24 34.15 13.46 -10.68
CA CYS A 24 33.25 12.85 -9.71
C CYS A 24 32.21 11.98 -10.42
N ALA A 25 32.12 10.70 -10.07
CA ALA A 25 31.01 9.85 -10.46
C ALA A 25 29.73 10.38 -9.81
N ASN A 26 28.76 10.82 -10.61
CA ASN A 26 27.50 11.35 -10.10
C ASN A 26 26.57 10.17 -9.78
N GLN A 27 26.49 9.80 -8.50
CA GLN A 27 25.74 8.64 -8.04
C GLN A 27 24.24 8.96 -8.10
N LEU A 28 23.57 8.51 -9.16
CA LEU A 28 22.12 8.60 -9.26
C LEU A 28 21.46 7.48 -8.44
N PRO A 29 20.32 7.75 -7.78
CA PRO A 29 19.54 6.68 -7.16
C PRO A 29 19.07 5.71 -8.25
N PRO A 30 18.90 4.42 -7.93
CA PRO A 30 18.26 3.49 -8.85
C PRO A 30 16.86 4.02 -9.22
N GLY A 31 16.44 3.77 -10.46
CA GLY A 31 15.06 4.03 -10.86
C GLY A 31 14.08 3.27 -9.97
N GLY A 32 12.87 3.80 -9.83
CA GLY A 32 11.77 3.06 -9.19
C GLY A 32 11.37 1.83 -10.00
N GLY A 33 10.56 0.97 -9.38
CA GLY A 33 9.92 -0.16 -10.06
C GLY A 33 8.82 0.28 -11.04
N GLU A 34 8.20 -0.69 -11.69
CA GLU A 34 7.01 -0.43 -12.50
C GLU A 34 5.87 0.14 -11.63
N VAL A 35 5.05 1.00 -12.24
CA VAL A 35 3.87 1.56 -11.58
C VAL A 35 2.89 0.43 -11.31
N ASP A 36 2.35 0.40 -10.10
CA ASP A 36 1.29 -0.54 -9.73
C ASP A 36 -0.01 -0.23 -10.48
N LYS A 37 -0.61 -1.28 -11.03
CA LYS A 37 -1.81 -1.22 -11.87
C LYS A 37 -2.85 -2.26 -11.46
N ILE A 38 -2.53 -3.16 -10.53
CA ILE A 38 -3.42 -4.25 -10.14
C ILE A 38 -4.20 -3.77 -8.93
N PRO A 39 -5.54 -3.68 -9.01
CA PRO A 39 -6.32 -3.31 -7.85
C PRO A 39 -6.39 -4.47 -6.85
N PRO A 40 -6.59 -4.17 -5.55
CA PRO A 40 -6.91 -5.14 -4.53
C PRO A 40 -8.11 -6.01 -4.90
N ARG A 41 -8.17 -7.20 -4.35
CA ARG A 41 -9.33 -8.09 -4.49
C ARG A 41 -9.65 -8.73 -3.16
N ILE A 42 -10.93 -8.98 -2.92
CA ILE A 42 -11.37 -9.79 -1.80
C ILE A 42 -11.00 -11.25 -2.12
N THR A 43 -10.21 -11.86 -1.24
CA THR A 43 -9.76 -13.25 -1.37
C THR A 43 -10.62 -14.19 -0.55
N GLU A 44 -11.04 -13.75 0.64
CA GLU A 44 -11.85 -14.54 1.57
C GLU A 44 -12.91 -13.66 2.27
N ILE A 45 -14.05 -14.26 2.60
CA ILE A 45 -15.12 -13.64 3.37
C ILE A 45 -15.60 -14.64 4.41
N TYR A 46 -15.77 -14.18 5.64
CA TYR A 46 -16.40 -14.91 6.72
C TYR A 46 -17.54 -14.09 7.34
N PRO A 47 -18.73 -14.65 7.57
CA PRO A 47 -19.14 -15.98 7.17
C PRO A 47 -19.29 -16.09 5.64
N PRO A 48 -19.28 -17.30 5.06
CA PRO A 48 -19.59 -17.48 3.64
C PRO A 48 -20.97 -16.91 3.28
N ASP A 49 -21.13 -16.44 2.04
CA ASP A 49 -22.40 -15.93 1.54
C ASP A 49 -23.54 -16.95 1.70
N GLY A 50 -24.73 -16.47 2.06
CA GLY A 50 -25.89 -17.32 2.32
C GLY A 50 -25.85 -18.12 3.63
N THR A 51 -24.95 -17.80 4.56
CA THR A 51 -24.91 -18.46 5.88
C THR A 51 -26.22 -18.28 6.66
N LEU A 52 -26.71 -19.39 7.23
CA LEU A 52 -27.92 -19.44 8.06
C LEU A 52 -27.56 -19.61 9.53
N ASN A 53 -28.48 -19.22 10.42
CA ASN A 53 -28.30 -19.32 11.88
C ASN A 53 -27.01 -18.63 12.38
N TYR A 54 -26.68 -17.48 11.79
CA TYR A 54 -25.51 -16.71 12.17
C TYR A 54 -25.70 -16.07 13.56
N GLY A 55 -24.81 -16.41 14.49
CA GLY A 55 -24.92 -16.00 15.90
C GLY A 55 -23.84 -15.04 16.39
N GLU A 56 -22.82 -14.78 15.57
CA GLU A 56 -21.73 -13.87 15.89
C GLU A 56 -22.11 -12.40 15.58
N ASP A 57 -21.33 -11.46 16.08
CA ASP A 57 -21.52 -10.02 15.97
C ASP A 57 -20.49 -9.33 15.08
N TYR A 58 -19.77 -10.08 14.24
CA TYR A 58 -18.82 -9.55 13.28
C TYR A 58 -18.93 -10.22 11.92
N PHE A 59 -18.18 -9.75 10.94
CA PHE A 59 -17.82 -10.48 9.73
C PHE A 59 -16.40 -10.09 9.34
N GLU A 60 -15.69 -10.92 8.58
CA GLU A 60 -14.31 -10.70 8.18
C GLU A 60 -14.18 -10.69 6.66
N ILE A 61 -13.30 -9.83 6.18
CA ILE A 61 -12.91 -9.74 4.78
C ILE A 61 -11.38 -9.81 4.71
N GLU A 62 -10.84 -10.71 3.90
CA GLU A 62 -9.42 -10.73 3.56
C GLU A 62 -9.20 -10.16 2.15
N PHE A 63 -8.15 -9.36 2.01
CA PHE A 63 -7.74 -8.77 0.74
C PHE A 63 -6.42 -9.37 0.21
N SER A 64 -6.24 -9.34 -1.10
CA SER A 64 -5.00 -9.76 -1.78
C SER A 64 -3.77 -8.93 -1.37
N GLU A 65 -3.98 -7.69 -0.93
CA GLU A 65 -2.94 -6.72 -0.56
C GLU A 65 -3.44 -5.72 0.50
N TYR A 66 -2.57 -4.79 0.90
CA TYR A 66 -2.95 -3.74 1.84
C TYR A 66 -3.86 -2.72 1.15
N VAL A 67 -4.97 -2.39 1.80
CA VAL A 67 -5.99 -1.46 1.29
C VAL A 67 -6.11 -0.20 2.14
N ASP A 68 -6.66 0.86 1.58
CA ASP A 68 -6.96 2.07 2.35
C ASP A 68 -8.15 1.83 3.29
N LYS A 69 -7.88 1.89 4.59
CA LYS A 69 -8.85 1.55 5.64
C LYS A 69 -10.08 2.46 5.63
N ARG A 70 -9.92 3.73 5.21
CA ARG A 70 -11.01 4.70 5.17
C ARG A 70 -11.92 4.39 3.99
N SER A 71 -11.35 4.12 2.82
CA SER A 71 -12.10 3.71 1.63
C SER A 71 -12.91 2.43 1.88
N VAL A 72 -12.32 1.42 2.53
CA VAL A 72 -13.04 0.18 2.88
C VAL A 72 -14.23 0.47 3.79
N LYS A 73 -14.08 1.33 4.80
CA LYS A 73 -15.19 1.71 5.69
C LYS A 73 -16.33 2.40 4.91
N GLU A 74 -15.99 3.29 3.99
CA GLU A 74 -16.96 4.03 3.17
C GLU A 74 -17.68 3.13 2.15
N ALA A 75 -17.04 2.04 1.74
CA ALA A 75 -17.57 1.10 0.75
C ALA A 75 -18.46 -0.01 1.35
N ILE A 76 -18.53 -0.17 2.68
CA ILE A 76 -19.38 -1.18 3.32
C ILE A 76 -20.80 -0.65 3.49
N PHE A 77 -21.76 -1.35 2.89
CA PHE A 77 -23.20 -1.08 3.02
C PHE A 77 -23.90 -2.30 3.62
N ILE A 78 -24.71 -2.07 4.65
CA ILE A 78 -25.42 -3.13 5.38
C ILE A 78 -26.92 -2.84 5.34
N SER A 79 -27.71 -3.83 4.93
CA SER A 79 -29.18 -3.76 4.88
C SER A 79 -29.81 -4.99 5.52
N PRO A 80 -30.73 -4.87 6.49
CA PRO A 80 -31.26 -3.62 7.04
C PRO A 80 -30.20 -2.84 7.85
N ALA A 81 -30.42 -1.53 8.00
CA ALA A 81 -29.50 -0.67 8.75
C ALA A 81 -29.37 -1.13 10.21
N THR A 82 -28.15 -1.05 10.75
CA THR A 82 -27.84 -1.33 12.15
C THR A 82 -28.17 -0.12 13.03
N GLU A 83 -28.42 -0.36 14.33
CA GLU A 83 -28.78 0.70 15.29
C GLU A 83 -27.62 1.65 15.67
N GLY A 84 -26.43 1.43 15.09
CA GLY A 84 -25.25 2.24 15.31
C GLY A 84 -24.23 2.10 14.19
N ASN A 85 -23.02 2.62 14.44
CA ASN A 85 -21.91 2.55 13.49
C ASN A 85 -21.09 1.28 13.69
N ILE A 86 -20.71 0.63 12.59
CA ILE A 86 -19.74 -0.47 12.61
C ILE A 86 -18.36 0.00 13.08
N SER A 87 -17.62 -0.90 13.71
CA SER A 87 -16.20 -0.72 14.00
C SER A 87 -15.35 -1.68 13.15
N LEU A 88 -14.16 -1.24 12.78
CA LEU A 88 -13.23 -2.01 11.94
C LEU A 88 -11.97 -2.29 12.76
N ASP A 89 -11.66 -3.56 12.95
CA ASP A 89 -10.39 -4.02 13.51
C ASP A 89 -9.54 -4.66 12.40
N TRP A 90 -8.24 -4.37 12.38
CA TRP A 90 -7.37 -4.72 11.26
C TRP A 90 -6.22 -5.61 11.70
N SER A 91 -6.04 -6.72 10.99
CA SER A 91 -4.90 -7.61 11.15
C SER A 91 -4.28 -7.91 9.79
N GLY A 92 -3.15 -7.26 9.50
CA GLY A 92 -2.48 -7.41 8.20
C GLY A 92 -3.36 -6.95 7.03
N LYS A 93 -3.74 -7.89 6.16
CA LYS A 93 -4.61 -7.69 4.99
C LYS A 93 -6.07 -8.06 5.25
N SER A 94 -6.41 -8.41 6.49
CA SER A 94 -7.76 -8.76 6.90
C SER A 94 -8.38 -7.67 7.75
N VAL A 95 -9.70 -7.50 7.62
CA VAL A 95 -10.51 -6.61 8.46
C VAL A 95 -11.66 -7.38 9.07
N THR A 96 -11.75 -7.31 10.40
CA THR A 96 -12.91 -7.74 11.16
C THR A 96 -13.83 -6.53 11.34
N VAL A 97 -15.05 -6.62 10.82
CA VAL A 97 -16.07 -5.59 10.93
C VAL A 97 -17.07 -6.00 11.99
N ASN A 98 -17.09 -5.29 13.12
CA ASN A 98 -17.99 -5.59 14.23
C ASN A 98 -19.27 -4.76 14.13
N PHE A 99 -20.40 -5.40 14.36
CA PHE A 99 -21.69 -4.74 14.48
C PHE A 99 -21.77 -3.99 15.83
N PRO A 100 -22.44 -2.83 15.88
CA PRO A 100 -22.55 -2.00 17.08
C PRO A 100 -23.38 -2.61 18.23
N GLY A 101 -23.96 -3.80 18.03
CA GLY A 101 -24.84 -4.48 18.97
C GLY A 101 -25.40 -5.76 18.38
N LYS A 102 -26.35 -6.39 19.08
CA LYS A 102 -26.95 -7.66 18.67
C LYS A 102 -27.76 -7.47 17.39
N LEU A 103 -27.55 -8.35 16.40
CA LEU A 103 -28.37 -8.42 15.20
C LEU A 103 -29.82 -8.80 15.56
N ARG A 104 -30.77 -8.32 14.75
CA ARG A 104 -32.19 -8.65 14.94
C ARG A 104 -32.42 -10.14 14.68
N GLU A 105 -33.19 -10.77 15.54
CA GLU A 105 -33.51 -12.20 15.41
C GLU A 105 -34.33 -12.46 14.12
N ASN A 106 -34.15 -13.65 13.53
CA ASN A 106 -34.85 -14.10 12.32
C ASN A 106 -34.79 -13.09 11.15
N THR A 107 -33.68 -12.36 11.02
CA THR A 107 -33.50 -11.32 10.01
C THR A 107 -32.32 -11.64 9.10
N THR A 108 -32.52 -11.49 7.78
CA THR A 108 -31.44 -11.60 6.79
C THR A 108 -30.77 -10.25 6.62
N TYR A 109 -29.45 -10.21 6.78
CA TYR A 109 -28.62 -9.05 6.52
C TYR A 109 -27.87 -9.23 5.21
N ASN A 110 -28.00 -8.27 4.31
CA ASN A 110 -27.22 -8.15 3.09
C ASN A 110 -26.08 -7.17 3.33
N ILE A 111 -24.86 -7.64 3.10
CA ILE A 111 -23.63 -6.85 3.19
C ILE A 111 -23.12 -6.67 1.76
N THR A 112 -22.99 -5.42 1.32
CA THR A 112 -22.48 -5.07 0.00
C THR A 112 -21.18 -4.29 0.18
N ILE A 113 -20.16 -4.67 -0.58
CA ILE A 113 -18.86 -3.99 -0.58
C ILE A 113 -18.73 -3.28 -1.92
N GLY A 114 -18.68 -1.96 -1.88
CA GLY A 114 -18.51 -1.11 -3.05
C GLY A 114 -17.14 -1.33 -3.71
N THR A 115 -17.06 -1.02 -5.01
CA THR A 115 -15.82 -1.14 -5.79
C THR A 115 -14.71 -0.22 -5.29
N ASP A 116 -15.07 0.85 -4.55
CA ASP A 116 -14.11 1.83 -4.05
C ASP A 116 -13.31 1.32 -2.83
N ALA A 117 -13.65 0.14 -2.30
CA ALA A 117 -12.88 -0.56 -1.27
C ALA A 117 -11.53 -1.09 -1.80
N ALA A 118 -11.39 -1.21 -3.12
CA ALA A 118 -10.27 -1.80 -3.83
C ALA A 118 -9.78 -0.88 -4.95
#